data_AF-A0A957KHE5-F1
#
_entry.id   AF-A0A957KHE5-F1
#
_cell.length_a   1.000
_cell.length_b   1.000
_cell.length_c   1.000
_cell.angle_alpha   90.00
_cell.angle_beta   90.00
_cell.angle_gamma   90.00
#
_symmetry.space_group_name_H-M   'P 1'
#
loop_
_entity.id
_entity.type
_entity.pdbx_description
1 polymer ?
#
loop_
_entity_poly.entity_id
_entity_poly.type
_entity_poly.pdbx_seq_one_letter_code
_entity_poly.pdbx_strand_id
1 'polypeptide(L)'
;MNNALNLKLLSFILAILAIFIVFSIWLVINFDIHRVKSQIREVARDPSSVKFYDVRKGSDYAICGEFNAKNGFGGYSGKERFVATIDGSEISILIEGRNERYLGQFDVHWIPSCSKFNRAKMSNSNMRLGLGCDLASMAIGENCNGLVYAGGVRGNRLYTTAADQGQFNWNNGTENWTLTDATSSSNGLANTNALVTLADAGAPYNAANACRNLGAEWYLPSQEELNVLYSNRVAIGGFNLSGSLPAGWYWSSSEDTKLFAQNMNFKDGSQSALFKNSGFSVRCIRKGLLGCDLPSMAIGENCNGLVYAGESGGNRIYTTASDQGQFSWSNNAMLDSTVTGAASLSDGLPNTNTLVALADAGAPYNAANACRNLGAEWYLPSQDELNVLYTNRVAIGGFNLSNSLPAGRYWSSSEFTDFHARYQRFSDGSQHALDKSLRSSVRCVRR
;
A
#
# COMPACT_ATOMS: atom_id res chain seq x y z
N MET A 1 45.49 -6.89 64.56
CA MET A 1 44.10 -7.29 64.24
C MET A 1 43.15 -6.14 63.94
N ASN A 2 43.30 -4.94 64.55
CA ASN A 2 42.33 -3.84 64.42
C ASN A 2 42.23 -3.19 63.03
N ASN A 3 43.33 -3.09 62.27
CA ASN A 3 43.29 -2.43 60.95
C ASN A 3 42.53 -3.24 59.88
N ALA A 4 42.60 -4.57 59.93
CA ALA A 4 41.86 -5.43 59.01
C ALA A 4 40.35 -5.43 59.28
N LEU A 5 39.96 -5.31 60.56
CA LEU A 5 38.55 -5.21 60.96
C LEU A 5 37.95 -3.86 60.52
N ASN A 6 38.69 -2.76 60.71
CA ASN A 6 38.27 -1.41 60.30
C ASN A 6 38.18 -1.27 58.77
N LEU A 7 39.08 -1.90 58.01
CA LEU A 7 39.01 -1.87 56.54
C LEU A 7 37.80 -2.65 56.01
N LYS A 8 37.48 -3.80 56.63
CA LYS A 8 36.27 -4.58 56.30
C LYS A 8 35.00 -3.81 56.65
N LEU A 9 34.94 -3.17 57.81
CA LEU A 9 33.79 -2.36 58.22
C LEU A 9 33.58 -1.15 57.29
N LEU A 10 34.65 -0.44 56.92
CA LEU A 10 34.59 0.67 55.98
C LEU A 10 34.13 0.22 54.58
N SER A 11 34.65 -0.92 54.09
CA SER A 11 34.21 -1.50 52.81
C SER A 11 32.73 -1.89 52.81
N PHE A 12 32.23 -2.41 53.94
CA PHE A 12 30.83 -2.78 54.11
C PHE A 12 29.91 -1.55 54.14
N ILE A 13 30.30 -0.49 54.85
CA ILE A 13 29.57 0.78 54.89
C ILE A 13 29.53 1.45 53.50
N LEU A 14 30.65 1.45 52.77
CA LEU A 14 30.71 1.98 51.41
C LEU A 14 29.84 1.16 50.43
N ALA A 15 29.79 -0.16 50.58
CA ALA A 15 28.92 -1.02 49.79
C ALA A 15 27.42 -0.74 50.06
N ILE A 16 27.05 -0.55 51.33
CA ILE A 16 25.68 -0.16 51.71
C ILE A 16 25.32 1.21 51.14
N LEU A 17 26.19 2.21 51.29
CA LEU A 17 25.98 3.55 50.71
C LEU A 17 25.83 3.49 49.19
N ALA A 18 26.65 2.69 48.50
CA ALA A 18 26.53 2.49 47.06
C ALA A 18 25.17 1.86 46.68
N ILE A 19 24.70 0.85 47.43
CA ILE A 19 23.38 0.25 47.22
C ILE A 19 22.27 1.27 47.44
N PHE A 20 22.33 2.07 48.52
CA PHE A 20 21.35 3.12 48.79
C PHE A 20 21.33 4.20 47.72
N ILE A 21 22.49 4.60 47.20
CA ILE A 21 22.60 5.58 46.11
C ILE A 21 22.00 5.00 44.82
N VAL A 22 22.35 3.76 44.45
CA VAL A 22 21.78 3.08 43.28
C VAL A 22 20.26 2.93 43.41
N PHE A 23 19.77 2.56 44.60
CA PHE A 23 18.34 2.42 44.86
C PHE A 23 17.59 3.76 44.81
N SER A 24 18.19 4.83 45.38
CA SER A 24 17.62 6.17 45.35
C SER A 24 17.58 6.75 43.93
N ILE A 25 18.64 6.54 43.14
CA ILE A 25 18.70 6.90 41.73
C ILE A 25 17.66 6.10 40.93
N TRP A 26 17.53 4.80 41.19
CA TRP A 26 16.52 3.95 40.55
C TRP A 26 15.09 4.42 40.86
N LEU A 27 14.81 4.80 42.12
CA LEU A 27 13.54 5.38 42.55
C LEU A 27 13.23 6.68 41.81
N VAL A 28 14.20 7.60 41.70
CA VAL A 28 14.02 8.87 40.99
C VAL A 28 13.79 8.64 39.49
N ILE A 29 14.52 7.71 38.86
CA ILE A 29 14.37 7.40 37.43
C ILE A 29 13.00 6.77 37.12
N ASN A 30 12.45 5.97 38.03
CA ASN A 30 11.21 5.22 37.83
C ASN A 30 9.98 5.81 38.54
N PHE A 31 10.13 6.95 39.23
CA PHE A 31 9.07 7.59 40.01
C PHE A 31 7.78 7.78 39.20
N ASP A 32 7.90 8.30 37.98
CA ASP A 32 6.79 8.53 37.08
C ASP A 32 6.07 7.24 36.64
N ILE A 33 6.85 6.19 36.35
CA ILE A 33 6.30 4.86 36.02
C ILE A 33 5.51 4.30 37.20
N HIS A 34 6.00 4.51 38.43
CA HIS A 34 5.28 4.10 39.63
C HIS A 34 3.96 4.86 39.79
N ARG A 35 3.96 6.18 39.60
CA ARG A 35 2.73 7.00 39.67
C ARG A 35 1.70 6.57 38.64
N VAL A 36 2.12 6.38 37.38
CA VAL A 36 1.24 5.90 36.29
C VAL A 36 0.68 4.52 36.60
N LYS A 37 1.51 3.58 37.06
CA LYS A 37 1.05 2.25 37.48
C LYS A 37 0.05 2.32 38.64
N SER A 38 0.17 3.29 39.54
CA SER A 38 -0.80 3.48 40.64
C SER A 38 -2.17 3.85 40.10
N GLN A 39 -2.25 4.86 39.23
CA GLN A 39 -3.53 5.31 38.67
C GLN A 39 -4.16 4.27 37.73
N ILE A 40 -3.37 3.50 36.97
CA ILE A 40 -3.92 2.40 36.16
C ILE A 40 -4.61 1.35 37.03
N ARG A 41 -4.09 1.10 38.25
CA ARG A 41 -4.77 0.19 39.19
C ARG A 41 -6.12 0.70 39.62
N GLU A 42 -6.29 2.01 39.81
CA GLU A 42 -7.57 2.61 40.22
C GLU A 42 -8.65 2.48 39.14
N VAL A 43 -8.26 2.45 37.86
CA VAL A 43 -9.19 2.31 36.72
C VAL A 43 -9.30 0.87 36.20
N ALA A 44 -8.55 -0.06 36.79
CA ALA A 44 -8.64 -1.49 36.47
C ALA A 44 -9.84 -2.13 37.15
N ARG A 45 -10.38 -3.20 36.54
CA ARG A 45 -11.56 -3.91 37.08
C ARG A 45 -11.32 -4.53 38.46
N ASP A 46 -10.10 -5.00 38.70
CA ASP A 46 -9.62 -5.49 39.99
C ASP A 46 -8.22 -4.89 40.25
N PRO A 47 -8.13 -3.82 41.06
CA PRO A 47 -6.88 -3.11 41.33
C PRO A 47 -5.78 -4.01 41.91
N SER A 48 -6.17 -5.03 42.69
CA SER A 48 -5.23 -5.89 43.42
C SER A 48 -4.58 -6.95 42.53
N SER A 49 -5.17 -7.27 41.38
CA SER A 49 -4.67 -8.30 40.46
C SER A 49 -4.01 -7.75 39.20
N VAL A 50 -3.80 -6.43 39.10
CA VAL A 50 -3.22 -5.83 37.89
C VAL A 50 -1.82 -6.35 37.61
N LYS A 51 -1.62 -6.85 36.40
CA LYS A 51 -0.31 -7.19 35.84
C LYS A 51 0.04 -6.22 34.72
N PHE A 52 1.29 -5.77 34.72
CA PHE A 52 1.83 -4.83 33.74
C PHE A 52 2.83 -5.51 32.82
N TYR A 53 2.86 -5.10 31.56
CA TYR A 53 3.73 -5.63 30.52
C TYR A 53 4.34 -4.49 29.71
N ASP A 54 5.63 -4.63 29.36
CA ASP A 54 6.37 -3.72 28.48
C ASP A 54 6.26 -2.23 28.83
N VAL A 55 6.12 -1.91 30.13
CA VAL A 55 5.99 -0.53 30.62
C VAL A 55 7.32 0.21 30.47
N ARG A 56 7.31 1.30 29.72
CA ARG A 56 8.51 2.08 29.37
C ARG A 56 8.19 3.56 29.20
N LYS A 57 9.21 4.41 29.34
CA LYS A 57 9.14 5.81 28.92
C LYS A 57 9.22 5.90 27.40
N GLY A 58 8.37 6.76 26.83
CA GLY A 58 8.24 7.05 25.40
C GLY A 58 8.84 8.40 25.00
N SER A 59 8.48 8.90 23.82
CA SER A 59 8.69 10.31 23.42
C SER A 59 7.81 11.26 24.23
N ASP A 60 8.14 12.55 24.28
CA ASP A 60 7.28 13.64 24.76
C ASP A 60 6.66 13.38 26.15
N TYR A 61 7.49 12.92 27.09
CA TYR A 61 7.11 12.64 28.48
C TYR A 61 6.02 11.57 28.65
N ALA A 62 5.72 10.79 27.60
CA ALA A 62 4.76 9.71 27.68
C ALA A 62 5.32 8.46 28.40
N ILE A 63 4.43 7.71 29.05
CA ILE A 63 4.69 6.39 29.61
C ILE A 63 3.70 5.42 29.00
N CYS A 64 4.22 4.32 28.46
CA CYS A 64 3.48 3.42 27.60
C CYS A 64 3.63 1.99 28.08
N GLY A 65 2.60 1.18 27.92
CA GLY A 65 2.68 -0.24 28.20
C GLY A 65 1.36 -0.95 27.99
N GLU A 66 1.29 -2.17 28.48
CA GLU A 66 0.06 -2.95 28.51
C GLU A 66 -0.25 -3.39 29.94
N PHE A 67 -1.52 -3.63 30.23
CA PHE A 67 -1.93 -4.23 31.48
C PHE A 67 -3.12 -5.17 31.29
N ASN A 68 -3.33 -6.07 32.25
CA ASN A 68 -4.60 -6.75 32.42
C ASN A 68 -4.89 -6.97 33.90
N ALA A 69 -6.14 -7.30 34.21
CA ALA A 69 -6.61 -7.60 35.56
C ALA A 69 -7.62 -8.76 35.51
N LYS A 70 -7.90 -9.38 36.67
CA LYS A 70 -8.95 -10.40 36.76
C LYS A 70 -10.33 -9.78 36.49
N ASN A 71 -11.18 -10.55 35.83
CA ASN A 71 -12.60 -10.25 35.67
C ASN A 71 -13.42 -10.77 36.87
N GLY A 72 -14.73 -10.53 36.88
CA GLY A 72 -15.64 -10.98 37.94
C GLY A 72 -15.72 -12.51 38.15
N PHE A 73 -15.12 -13.30 37.26
CA PHE A 73 -15.03 -14.76 37.37
C PHE A 73 -13.63 -15.24 37.80
N GLY A 74 -12.72 -14.32 38.15
CA GLY A 74 -11.38 -14.62 38.65
C GLY A 74 -10.31 -14.90 37.59
N GLY A 75 -10.67 -14.84 36.29
CA GLY A 75 -9.76 -15.05 35.16
C GLY A 75 -9.22 -13.74 34.55
N TYR A 76 -8.03 -13.77 33.96
CA TYR A 76 -7.49 -12.62 33.22
C TYR A 76 -8.09 -12.56 31.81
N SER A 77 -8.49 -11.37 31.39
CA SER A 77 -8.87 -11.09 29.99
C SER A 77 -7.69 -10.48 29.23
N GLY A 78 -7.81 -10.37 27.90
CA GLY A 78 -6.75 -9.87 27.01
C GLY A 78 -6.07 -8.59 27.53
N LYS A 79 -4.83 -8.37 27.12
CA LYS A 79 -4.07 -7.18 27.52
C LYS A 79 -4.64 -5.93 26.86
N GLU A 80 -4.66 -4.84 27.60
CA GLU A 80 -5.05 -3.53 27.11
C GLU A 80 -3.84 -2.61 27.08
N ARG A 81 -3.71 -1.86 25.99
CA ARG A 81 -2.64 -0.86 25.83
C ARG A 81 -3.04 0.44 26.52
N PHE A 82 -2.06 1.09 27.13
CA PHE A 82 -2.24 2.42 27.72
C PHE A 82 -1.11 3.37 27.32
N VAL A 83 -1.46 4.65 27.15
CA VAL A 83 -0.51 5.77 27.09
C VAL A 83 -0.87 6.75 28.20
N ALA A 84 0.13 7.15 28.96
CA ALA A 84 0.00 8.15 30.01
C ALA A 84 0.91 9.33 29.71
N THR A 85 0.40 10.54 29.79
CA THR A 85 1.19 11.78 29.69
C THR A 85 1.23 12.46 31.04
N ILE A 86 2.38 13.04 31.38
CA ILE A 86 2.57 13.75 32.65
C ILE A 86 2.82 15.21 32.35
N ASP A 87 1.97 16.08 32.90
CA ASP A 87 2.16 17.52 32.87
C ASP A 87 2.24 18.03 34.31
N GLY A 88 3.47 18.30 34.78
CA GLY A 88 3.74 18.62 36.17
C GLY A 88 3.27 17.53 37.14
N SER A 89 2.27 17.83 37.97
CA SER A 89 1.65 16.89 38.92
C SER A 89 0.45 16.14 38.33
N GLU A 90 -0.08 16.56 37.19
CA GLU A 90 -1.23 15.93 36.54
C GLU A 90 -0.79 14.75 35.67
N ILE A 91 -1.58 13.67 35.67
CA ILE A 91 -1.36 12.50 34.83
C ILE A 91 -2.65 12.24 34.06
N SER A 92 -2.56 12.24 32.74
CA SER A 92 -3.66 11.88 31.85
C SER A 92 -3.42 10.47 31.32
N ILE A 93 -4.40 9.58 31.45
CA ILE A 93 -4.30 8.18 30.99
C ILE A 93 -5.33 7.92 29.89
N LEU A 94 -4.85 7.44 28.76
CA LEU A 94 -5.69 6.90 27.69
C LEU A 94 -5.50 5.39 27.64
N ILE A 95 -6.61 4.65 27.71
CA ILE A 95 -6.64 3.20 27.56
C ILE A 95 -7.35 2.89 26.24
N GLU A 96 -6.73 2.04 25.43
CA GLU A 96 -7.26 1.65 24.14
C GLU A 96 -8.68 1.07 24.27
N GLY A 97 -9.63 1.59 23.49
CA GLY A 97 -10.99 1.08 23.41
C GLY A 97 -11.90 1.36 24.62
N ARG A 98 -11.43 2.08 25.66
CA ARG A 98 -12.24 2.37 26.86
C ARG A 98 -12.78 3.81 26.95
N ASN A 99 -12.21 4.74 26.21
CA ASN A 99 -12.62 6.15 26.25
C ASN A 99 -13.57 6.48 25.09
N GLU A 100 -14.87 6.27 25.28
CA GLU A 100 -15.93 6.52 24.28
C GLU A 100 -15.96 7.99 23.78
N ARG A 101 -15.42 8.92 24.58
CA ARG A 101 -15.41 10.36 24.26
C ARG A 101 -14.33 10.77 23.23
N TYR A 102 -13.38 9.88 22.90
CA TYR A 102 -12.22 10.22 22.06
C TYR A 102 -11.75 9.04 21.17
N LEU A 103 -12.69 8.40 20.47
CA LEU A 103 -12.37 7.39 19.45
C LEU A 103 -11.37 7.98 18.42
N GLY A 104 -10.20 7.37 18.30
CA GLY A 104 -9.11 7.80 17.39
C GLY A 104 -7.95 8.55 18.04
N GLN A 105 -8.04 9.03 19.29
CA GLN A 105 -6.92 9.74 19.93
C GLN A 105 -5.82 8.82 20.48
N PHE A 106 -6.16 7.57 20.81
CA PHE A 106 -5.20 6.62 21.36
C PHE A 106 -4.01 6.42 20.41
N ASP A 107 -4.28 6.14 19.12
CA ASP A 107 -3.21 5.94 18.14
C ASP A 107 -2.44 7.24 17.81
N VAL A 108 -3.10 8.40 17.89
CA VAL A 108 -2.45 9.72 17.74
C VAL A 108 -1.37 9.95 18.81
N HIS A 109 -1.55 9.41 20.03
CA HIS A 109 -0.57 9.53 21.11
C HIS A 109 0.36 8.31 21.19
N TRP A 110 -0.17 7.12 20.87
CA TRP A 110 0.59 5.88 20.93
C TRP A 110 1.64 5.77 19.81
N ILE A 111 1.31 6.16 18.57
CA ILE A 111 2.24 6.02 17.44
C ILE A 111 3.48 6.90 17.62
N PRO A 112 3.37 8.22 17.91
CA PRO A 112 4.55 9.08 18.05
C PRO A 112 5.33 8.82 19.34
N SER A 113 4.64 8.46 20.43
CA SER A 113 5.25 8.42 21.75
C SER A 113 5.62 7.02 22.22
N CYS A 114 4.91 5.98 21.79
CA CYS A 114 4.97 4.66 22.41
C CYS A 114 5.45 3.53 21.51
N SER A 115 5.41 3.69 20.19
CA SER A 115 5.89 2.67 19.27
C SER A 115 7.42 2.48 19.41
N LYS A 116 7.96 1.26 19.21
CA LYS A 116 9.42 0.99 19.22
C LYS A 116 10.09 1.60 17.97
N PHE A 117 9.95 2.90 17.77
CA PHE A 117 10.44 3.61 16.60
C PHE A 117 11.70 4.39 16.95
N ASN A 118 12.81 3.96 16.35
CA ASN A 118 14.06 4.70 16.36
C ASN A 118 13.80 6.13 15.84
N ARG A 119 14.14 7.12 16.66
CA ARG A 119 14.01 8.58 16.39
C ARG A 119 14.87 9.11 15.22
N ALA A 120 15.41 8.22 14.39
CA ALA A 120 16.12 8.53 13.14
C ALA A 120 15.22 8.45 11.88
N LYS A 121 13.90 8.23 12.03
CA LYS A 121 12.94 8.09 10.90
C LYS A 121 11.78 9.08 10.92
N MET A 122 11.95 10.25 11.53
CA MET A 122 11.04 11.40 11.36
C MET A 122 11.69 12.57 10.60
N SER A 123 12.70 12.25 9.80
CA SER A 123 12.93 12.88 8.50
C SER A 123 12.82 11.77 7.46
N ASN A 124 12.07 12.02 6.40
CA ASN A 124 11.86 11.15 5.24
C ASN A 124 10.77 10.08 5.42
N SER A 125 9.52 10.49 5.18
CA SER A 125 8.47 9.65 4.59
C SER A 125 8.88 9.02 3.26
N ASN A 126 10.07 9.30 2.73
CA ASN A 126 10.52 8.84 1.43
C ASN A 126 11.66 7.81 1.46
N MET A 127 12.23 7.44 2.61
CA MET A 127 13.33 6.48 2.66
C MET A 127 12.85 5.01 2.77
N ARG A 128 12.22 4.48 1.71
CA ARG A 128 11.91 3.05 1.57
C ARG A 128 12.15 2.58 0.14
N LEU A 129 13.40 2.18 -0.16
CA LEU A 129 13.77 1.30 -1.27
C LEU A 129 15.07 0.53 -1.00
N GLY A 130 15.63 0.60 0.22
CA GLY A 130 17.01 0.14 0.48
C GLY A 130 18.11 1.02 -0.15
N LEU A 131 17.73 2.12 -0.81
CA LEU A 131 18.65 3.05 -1.51
C LEU A 131 18.82 4.42 -0.83
N GLY A 132 18.10 4.73 0.27
CA GLY A 132 18.29 6.03 0.95
C GLY A 132 17.63 7.26 0.29
N CYS A 133 16.83 7.08 -0.77
CA CYS A 133 16.36 8.15 -1.66
C CYS A 133 15.02 8.77 -1.26
N ASP A 134 14.89 10.10 -1.29
CA ASP A 134 13.59 10.76 -1.18
C ASP A 134 12.89 10.89 -2.54
N LEU A 135 12.22 9.84 -3.00
CA LEU A 135 11.68 9.79 -4.38
C LEU A 135 10.65 10.88 -4.69
N ALA A 136 9.85 11.28 -3.70
CA ALA A 136 8.77 12.24 -3.89
C ALA A 136 9.30 13.66 -4.14
N SER A 137 10.44 14.00 -3.53
CA SER A 137 11.07 15.32 -3.65
C SER A 137 12.14 15.43 -4.73
N MET A 138 12.56 14.29 -5.31
CA MET A 138 13.57 14.30 -6.38
C MET A 138 13.23 15.31 -7.47
N ALA A 139 14.20 16.16 -7.81
CA ALA A 139 14.12 17.07 -8.94
C ALA A 139 14.30 16.30 -10.27
N ILE A 140 13.77 16.82 -11.37
CA ILE A 140 13.93 16.16 -12.68
C ILE A 140 15.42 16.01 -12.98
N GLY A 141 15.84 14.79 -13.31
CA GLY A 141 17.24 14.45 -13.55
C GLY A 141 18.05 14.09 -12.31
N GLU A 142 17.50 14.29 -11.11
CA GLU A 142 18.16 13.85 -9.88
C GLU A 142 18.36 12.33 -9.92
N ASN A 143 19.58 11.89 -9.66
CA ASN A 143 19.96 10.49 -9.63
C ASN A 143 20.14 10.06 -8.18
N CYS A 144 19.35 9.08 -7.75
CA CYS A 144 19.54 8.45 -6.47
C CYS A 144 19.83 6.96 -6.65
N ASN A 145 21.11 6.61 -6.50
CA ASN A 145 21.64 5.25 -6.60
C ASN A 145 21.19 4.48 -7.85
N GLY A 146 21.27 5.14 -9.02
CA GLY A 146 20.95 4.53 -10.31
C GLY A 146 19.50 4.69 -10.75
N LEU A 147 18.64 5.24 -9.88
CA LEU A 147 17.28 5.64 -10.21
C LEU A 147 17.21 7.14 -10.47
N VAL A 148 16.70 7.55 -11.63
CA VAL A 148 16.61 8.96 -12.02
C VAL A 148 15.16 9.40 -12.12
N TYR A 149 14.78 10.52 -11.52
CA TYR A 149 13.44 11.07 -11.70
C TYR A 149 13.31 11.72 -13.09
N ALA A 150 12.40 11.19 -13.90
CA ALA A 150 12.25 11.57 -15.30
C ALA A 150 11.21 12.67 -15.55
N GLY A 151 10.29 12.92 -14.60
CA GLY A 151 9.16 13.83 -14.78
C GLY A 151 7.82 13.13 -14.51
N GLY A 152 6.71 13.72 -14.98
CA GLY A 152 5.38 13.17 -14.75
C GLY A 152 4.53 13.03 -16.01
N VAL A 153 3.64 12.02 -16.02
CA VAL A 153 2.64 11.81 -17.07
C VAL A 153 1.35 11.27 -16.48
N ARG A 154 0.22 11.88 -16.84
CA ARG A 154 -1.14 11.47 -16.42
C ARG A 154 -1.24 11.21 -14.90
N GLY A 155 -0.68 12.12 -14.10
CA GLY A 155 -0.71 12.04 -12.63
C GLY A 155 0.28 11.05 -12.01
N ASN A 156 1.14 10.39 -12.79
CA ASN A 156 2.20 9.50 -12.29
C ASN A 156 3.57 10.17 -12.37
N ARG A 157 4.45 9.91 -11.39
CA ARG A 157 5.89 10.18 -11.52
C ARG A 157 6.53 9.04 -12.30
N LEU A 158 7.37 9.38 -13.28
CA LEU A 158 8.20 8.41 -13.97
C LEU A 158 9.62 8.46 -13.42
N TYR A 159 10.17 7.28 -13.19
CA TYR A 159 11.59 7.11 -12.89
C TYR A 159 12.20 6.24 -13.96
N THR A 160 13.47 6.45 -14.23
CA THR A 160 14.22 5.72 -15.24
C THR A 160 15.54 5.21 -14.68
N THR A 161 16.14 4.22 -15.35
CA THR A 161 17.51 3.79 -15.06
C THR A 161 18.48 4.95 -15.27
N ALA A 162 19.67 4.97 -14.67
CA ALA A 162 20.65 6.05 -14.91
C ALA A 162 21.34 5.99 -16.28
N ALA A 163 21.28 4.83 -16.95
CA ALA A 163 21.86 4.61 -18.27
C ALA A 163 20.96 3.67 -19.10
N ASP A 164 21.18 3.66 -20.41
CA ASP A 164 20.54 2.73 -21.34
C ASP A 164 20.93 1.28 -20.97
N GLN A 165 19.98 0.35 -21.11
CA GLN A 165 20.22 -1.07 -20.85
C GLN A 165 20.99 -1.76 -21.99
N GLY A 166 21.21 -1.04 -23.08
CA GLY A 166 21.82 -1.54 -24.32
C GLY A 166 20.90 -1.33 -25.52
N GLN A 167 21.34 -1.86 -26.66
CA GLN A 167 20.54 -1.90 -27.88
C GLN A 167 19.94 -3.30 -28.05
N PHE A 168 18.63 -3.35 -28.28
CA PHE A 168 17.89 -4.60 -28.40
C PHE A 168 16.97 -4.55 -29.61
N ASN A 169 16.71 -5.71 -30.20
CA ASN A 169 15.58 -5.89 -31.09
C ASN A 169 14.28 -5.77 -30.28
N TRP A 170 13.22 -5.25 -30.89
CA TRP A 170 11.90 -5.20 -30.26
C TRP A 170 11.33 -6.62 -30.07
N ASN A 171 11.51 -7.48 -31.08
CA ASN A 171 11.21 -8.92 -31.03
C ASN A 171 12.49 -9.75 -30.74
N ASN A 172 12.47 -11.04 -31.07
CA ASN A 172 13.62 -11.96 -30.94
C ASN A 172 14.77 -11.74 -31.94
N GLY A 173 14.72 -10.70 -32.78
CA GLY A 173 15.76 -10.39 -33.77
C GLY A 173 15.61 -11.13 -35.12
N THR A 174 14.58 -11.97 -35.28
CA THR A 174 14.29 -12.65 -36.55
C THR A 174 13.18 -11.95 -37.34
N GLU A 175 12.97 -12.36 -38.59
CA GLU A 175 11.86 -11.90 -39.44
C GLU A 175 10.54 -12.66 -39.18
N ASN A 176 10.44 -13.36 -38.05
CA ASN A 176 9.22 -14.03 -37.62
C ASN A 176 8.26 -13.00 -37.02
N TRP A 177 7.62 -12.25 -37.92
CA TRP A 177 6.75 -11.14 -37.56
C TRP A 177 5.46 -11.66 -36.92
N THR A 178 5.16 -11.18 -35.71
CA THR A 178 3.90 -11.41 -35.01
C THR A 178 3.21 -10.08 -34.74
N LEU A 179 1.88 -10.09 -34.75
CA LEU A 179 1.05 -9.00 -34.23
C LEU A 179 0.74 -9.30 -32.77
N THR A 180 1.12 -8.41 -31.86
CA THR A 180 1.09 -8.66 -30.41
C THR A 180 -0.03 -7.95 -29.67
N ASP A 181 -0.74 -7.06 -30.36
CA ASP A 181 -1.78 -6.17 -29.81
C ASP A 181 -1.27 -5.21 -28.71
N ALA A 182 0.04 -5.11 -28.53
CA ALA A 182 0.69 -4.24 -27.55
C ALA A 182 0.75 -2.79 -28.04
N THR A 183 -0.40 -2.21 -28.37
CA THR A 183 -0.52 -0.96 -29.16
C THR A 183 -0.69 0.30 -28.31
N SER A 184 -0.79 0.19 -26.99
CA SER A 184 -1.11 1.35 -26.14
C SER A 184 -0.05 2.45 -26.27
N SER A 185 -0.44 3.68 -26.62
CA SER A 185 0.45 4.85 -26.66
C SER A 185 0.80 5.40 -25.27
N SER A 186 0.09 4.96 -24.23
CA SER A 186 0.08 5.62 -22.91
C SER A 186 0.26 4.68 -21.71
N ASN A 187 0.30 3.37 -21.95
CA ASN A 187 0.44 2.37 -20.91
C ASN A 187 1.53 1.35 -21.24
N GLY A 188 2.79 1.75 -21.11
CA GLY A 188 3.93 0.89 -21.43
C GLY A 188 4.07 -0.32 -20.51
N LEU A 189 3.53 -0.23 -19.29
CA LEU A 189 3.50 -1.35 -18.35
C LEU A 189 2.60 -2.48 -18.86
N ALA A 190 1.38 -2.15 -19.32
CA ALA A 190 0.47 -3.13 -19.90
C ALA A 190 1.04 -3.76 -21.18
N ASN A 191 1.59 -2.94 -22.09
CA ASN A 191 2.27 -3.44 -23.29
C ASN A 191 3.41 -4.39 -22.93
N THR A 192 4.30 -3.99 -22.01
CA THR A 192 5.44 -4.81 -21.59
C THR A 192 4.97 -6.11 -20.95
N ASN A 193 3.97 -6.08 -20.07
CA ASN A 193 3.40 -7.28 -19.46
C ASN A 193 2.85 -8.25 -20.50
N ALA A 194 2.12 -7.75 -21.50
CA ALA A 194 1.65 -8.58 -22.61
C ALA A 194 2.84 -9.20 -23.37
N LEU A 195 3.80 -8.39 -23.79
CA LEU A 195 4.97 -8.84 -24.55
C LEU A 195 5.80 -9.92 -23.84
N VAL A 196 6.07 -9.78 -22.54
CA VAL A 196 6.92 -10.75 -21.81
C VAL A 196 6.23 -12.09 -21.52
N THR A 197 4.91 -12.17 -21.71
CA THR A 197 4.13 -13.40 -21.50
C THR A 197 3.83 -14.17 -22.77
N LEU A 198 4.05 -13.55 -23.93
CA LEU A 198 3.83 -14.16 -25.23
C LEU A 198 4.89 -15.24 -25.52
N ALA A 199 4.42 -16.39 -26.00
CA ALA A 199 5.24 -17.53 -26.42
C ALA A 199 5.01 -17.85 -27.92
N ASP A 200 4.98 -16.81 -28.74
CA ASP A 200 4.79 -16.90 -30.19
C ASP A 200 6.12 -16.83 -30.98
N ALA A 201 6.05 -16.84 -32.32
CA ALA A 201 7.23 -16.87 -33.19
C ALA A 201 8.16 -15.65 -33.10
N GLY A 202 7.66 -14.52 -32.58
CA GLY A 202 8.39 -13.29 -32.32
C GLY A 202 9.02 -13.23 -30.93
N ALA A 203 8.69 -14.18 -30.03
CA ALA A 203 9.26 -14.28 -28.70
C ALA A 203 10.69 -14.87 -28.72
N PRO A 204 11.58 -14.51 -27.77
CA PRO A 204 11.36 -13.51 -26.71
C PRO A 204 11.38 -12.07 -27.25
N TYR A 205 10.52 -11.21 -26.72
CA TYR A 205 10.51 -9.78 -27.02
C TYR A 205 11.65 -9.08 -26.28
N ASN A 206 12.82 -9.01 -26.92
CA ASN A 206 14.09 -8.69 -26.25
C ASN A 206 14.09 -7.31 -25.56
N ALA A 207 13.57 -6.27 -26.22
CA ALA A 207 13.49 -4.93 -25.63
C ALA A 207 12.60 -4.87 -24.37
N ALA A 208 11.46 -5.56 -24.38
CA ALA A 208 10.57 -5.63 -23.23
C ALA A 208 11.19 -6.44 -22.08
N ASN A 209 11.81 -7.59 -22.41
CA ASN A 209 12.50 -8.44 -21.44
C ASN A 209 13.70 -7.75 -20.79
N ALA A 210 14.46 -6.93 -21.54
CA ALA A 210 15.56 -6.15 -21.00
C ALA A 210 15.13 -5.28 -19.81
N CYS A 211 13.93 -4.68 -19.87
CA CYS A 211 13.37 -3.94 -18.75
C CYS A 211 12.83 -4.85 -17.64
N ARG A 212 12.12 -5.93 -17.99
CA ARG A 212 11.54 -6.82 -16.99
C ARG A 212 12.60 -7.55 -16.15
N ASN A 213 13.78 -7.80 -16.70
CA ASN A 213 14.90 -8.41 -15.99
C ASN A 213 15.46 -7.54 -14.84
N LEU A 214 15.11 -6.24 -14.79
CA LEU A 214 15.45 -5.36 -13.67
C LEU A 214 14.50 -5.50 -12.48
N GLY A 215 13.30 -6.07 -12.69
CA GLY A 215 12.25 -6.21 -11.68
C GLY A 215 10.85 -6.10 -12.29
N ALA A 216 9.83 -6.56 -11.54
CA ALA A 216 8.44 -6.59 -12.00
C ALA A 216 7.87 -5.19 -12.28
N GLU A 217 8.41 -4.17 -11.62
CA GLU A 217 8.01 -2.76 -11.75
C GLU A 217 8.63 -2.05 -12.96
N TRP A 218 9.65 -2.66 -13.59
CA TRP A 218 10.39 -2.07 -14.71
C TRP A 218 9.79 -2.51 -16.04
N TYR A 219 9.61 -1.53 -16.94
CA TYR A 219 8.98 -1.76 -18.23
C TYR A 219 9.53 -0.85 -19.33
N LEU A 220 9.31 -1.27 -20.58
CA LEU A 220 9.65 -0.51 -21.78
C LEU A 220 8.59 0.59 -21.98
N PRO A 221 8.98 1.87 -22.06
CA PRO A 221 8.03 2.99 -22.08
C PRO A 221 7.11 2.94 -23.31
N SER A 222 5.84 3.29 -23.13
CA SER A 222 4.97 3.65 -24.27
C SER A 222 5.40 4.98 -24.89
N GLN A 223 4.81 5.37 -26.04
CA GLN A 223 5.18 6.61 -26.74
C GLN A 223 5.06 7.86 -25.85
N GLU A 224 3.96 8.02 -25.11
CA GLU A 224 3.75 9.16 -24.21
C GLU A 224 4.78 9.19 -23.07
N GLU A 225 5.13 8.01 -22.53
CA GLU A 225 6.13 7.90 -21.47
C GLU A 225 7.55 8.17 -22.00
N LEU A 226 7.84 7.76 -23.24
CA LEU A 226 9.10 8.03 -23.93
C LEU A 226 9.26 9.53 -24.24
N ASN A 227 8.15 10.23 -24.55
CA ASN A 227 8.13 11.68 -24.71
C ASN A 227 8.56 12.43 -23.43
N VAL A 228 8.24 11.90 -22.25
CA VAL A 228 8.71 12.48 -20.97
C VAL A 228 10.23 12.38 -20.87
N LEU A 229 10.79 11.20 -21.20
CA LEU A 229 12.24 11.01 -21.22
C LEU A 229 12.91 11.97 -22.21
N TYR A 230 12.36 12.12 -23.42
CA TYR A 230 12.89 13.05 -24.42
C TYR A 230 12.84 14.51 -23.97
N SER A 231 11.70 14.95 -23.42
CA SER A 231 11.51 16.34 -22.97
C SER A 231 12.49 16.71 -21.86
N ASN A 232 12.80 15.75 -20.99
CA ASN A 232 13.70 15.94 -19.85
C ASN A 232 15.10 15.35 -20.06
N ARG A 233 15.45 14.96 -21.29
CA ARG A 233 16.66 14.18 -21.59
C ARG A 233 17.97 14.85 -21.18
N VAL A 234 18.00 16.18 -21.21
CA VAL A 234 19.17 16.98 -20.81
C VAL A 234 19.41 16.85 -19.30
N ALA A 235 18.34 16.94 -18.49
CA ALA A 235 18.43 16.82 -17.04
C ALA A 235 18.68 15.36 -16.61
N ILE A 236 18.04 14.40 -17.26
CA ILE A 236 18.18 12.97 -16.97
C ILE A 236 19.58 12.44 -17.34
N GLY A 237 20.13 12.87 -18.48
CA GLY A 237 21.45 12.44 -18.95
C GLY A 237 21.52 10.97 -19.41
N GLY A 238 22.69 10.58 -19.92
CA GLY A 238 22.99 9.19 -20.31
C GLY A 238 22.36 8.73 -21.63
N PHE A 239 21.77 9.64 -22.42
CA PHE A 239 21.21 9.33 -23.73
C PHE A 239 22.21 9.53 -24.86
N ASN A 240 22.10 8.72 -25.92
CA ASN A 240 22.80 8.95 -27.18
C ASN A 240 22.04 10.00 -28.01
N LEU A 241 22.67 11.15 -28.26
CA LEU A 241 22.07 12.27 -28.98
C LEU A 241 22.60 12.42 -30.42
N SER A 242 23.32 11.43 -30.94
CA SER A 242 23.88 11.49 -32.30
C SER A 242 22.81 11.47 -33.39
N GLY A 243 21.72 10.74 -33.15
CA GLY A 243 20.56 10.58 -34.06
C GLY A 243 20.83 9.73 -35.30
N SER A 244 22.02 9.12 -35.41
CA SER A 244 22.42 8.26 -36.53
C SER A 244 21.89 6.85 -36.36
N LEU A 245 21.01 6.36 -37.24
CA LEU A 245 20.46 5.00 -37.12
C LEU A 245 21.58 3.93 -37.01
N PRO A 246 21.59 3.06 -35.98
CA PRO A 246 20.62 2.92 -34.88
C PRO A 246 20.90 3.78 -33.62
N ALA A 247 22.08 4.39 -33.52
CA ALA A 247 22.49 5.26 -32.42
C ALA A 247 21.56 6.48 -32.23
N GLY A 248 21.04 6.64 -31.01
CA GLY A 248 20.14 7.74 -30.64
C GLY A 248 18.66 7.50 -30.96
N TRP A 249 18.31 6.32 -31.43
CA TRP A 249 16.93 5.85 -31.54
C TRP A 249 16.56 4.98 -30.34
N TYR A 250 15.36 5.18 -29.81
CA TYR A 250 14.86 4.52 -28.61
C TYR A 250 13.54 3.82 -28.87
N TRP A 251 13.43 2.58 -28.41
CA TRP A 251 12.19 1.83 -28.54
C TRP A 251 11.10 2.35 -27.62
N SER A 252 9.87 2.38 -28.16
CA SER A 252 8.66 2.33 -27.37
C SER A 252 8.13 0.89 -27.31
N SER A 253 7.38 0.56 -26.27
CA SER A 253 6.61 -0.69 -26.19
C SER A 253 5.35 -0.69 -27.06
N SER A 254 4.99 0.43 -27.68
CA SER A 254 3.83 0.52 -28.57
C SER A 254 4.14 -0.13 -29.93
N GLU A 255 3.43 -1.20 -30.26
CA GLU A 255 3.40 -1.82 -31.57
C GLU A 255 2.68 -0.89 -32.57
N ASP A 256 3.19 -0.83 -33.81
CA ASP A 256 2.55 -0.10 -34.91
C ASP A 256 1.84 -1.06 -35.87
N THR A 257 2.57 -2.05 -36.36
CA THR A 257 2.04 -3.12 -37.22
C THR A 257 2.72 -4.45 -36.89
N LYS A 258 2.34 -5.51 -37.62
CA LYS A 258 3.02 -6.80 -37.57
C LYS A 258 4.55 -6.68 -37.79
N LEU A 259 4.99 -5.74 -38.65
CA LEU A 259 6.40 -5.53 -39.02
C LEU A 259 7.12 -4.48 -38.15
N PHE A 260 6.39 -3.44 -37.76
CA PHE A 260 6.98 -2.22 -37.21
C PHE A 260 6.58 -2.00 -35.74
N ALA A 261 7.51 -1.43 -34.99
CA ALA A 261 7.26 -0.92 -33.64
C ALA A 261 7.64 0.56 -33.55
N GLN A 262 7.01 1.27 -32.62
CA GLN A 262 7.17 2.70 -32.46
C GLN A 262 8.50 3.03 -31.77
N ASN A 263 9.15 4.11 -32.20
CA ASN A 263 10.44 4.55 -31.71
C ASN A 263 10.56 6.08 -31.78
N MET A 264 11.57 6.61 -31.10
CA MET A 264 11.84 8.04 -31.05
C MET A 264 13.33 8.33 -31.17
N ASN A 265 13.67 9.32 -31.98
CA ASN A 265 15.02 9.87 -32.08
C ASN A 265 15.26 10.89 -30.97
N PHE A 266 16.26 10.65 -30.11
CA PHE A 266 16.53 11.52 -28.97
C PHE A 266 17.35 12.77 -29.31
N LYS A 267 17.83 12.89 -30.55
CA LYS A 267 18.44 14.14 -31.04
C LYS A 267 17.39 15.24 -31.20
N ASP A 268 16.32 14.94 -31.92
CA ASP A 268 15.32 15.93 -32.39
C ASP A 268 13.88 15.64 -31.96
N GLY A 269 13.59 14.47 -31.38
CA GLY A 269 12.27 14.07 -30.89
C GLY A 269 11.36 13.54 -31.98
N SER A 270 11.86 13.33 -33.20
CA SER A 270 11.09 12.70 -34.26
C SER A 270 10.65 11.30 -33.84
N GLN A 271 9.37 11.00 -34.05
CA GLN A 271 8.78 9.68 -33.81
C GLN A 271 8.58 8.97 -35.14
N SER A 272 8.82 7.67 -35.16
CA SER A 272 8.69 6.83 -36.35
C SER A 272 8.34 5.39 -35.96
N ALA A 273 8.00 4.57 -36.94
CA ALA A 273 7.84 3.13 -36.80
C ALA A 273 8.89 2.41 -37.66
N LEU A 274 9.67 1.51 -37.07
CA LEU A 274 10.80 0.84 -37.72
C LEU A 274 10.77 -0.66 -37.39
N PHE A 275 11.49 -1.46 -38.18
CA PHE A 275 11.40 -2.92 -38.13
C PHE A 275 11.72 -3.46 -36.74
N LYS A 276 10.88 -4.38 -36.25
CA LYS A 276 11.02 -4.97 -34.91
C LYS A 276 12.36 -5.69 -34.71
N ASN A 277 13.02 -6.13 -35.77
CA ASN A 277 14.36 -6.72 -35.72
C ASN A 277 15.50 -5.67 -35.76
N SER A 278 15.23 -4.38 -35.60
CA SER A 278 16.29 -3.35 -35.51
C SER A 278 16.81 -3.22 -34.08
N GLY A 279 18.13 -3.08 -33.90
CA GLY A 279 18.73 -2.91 -32.56
C GLY A 279 18.72 -1.45 -32.10
N PHE A 280 17.71 -1.01 -31.35
CA PHE A 280 17.65 0.36 -30.78
C PHE A 280 17.81 0.39 -29.28
N SER A 281 18.17 1.56 -28.76
CA SER A 281 18.41 1.74 -27.34
C SER A 281 17.16 1.50 -26.51
N VAL A 282 17.34 0.86 -25.36
CA VAL A 282 16.29 0.64 -24.37
C VAL A 282 16.63 1.42 -23.11
N ARG A 283 15.76 2.38 -22.77
CA ARG A 283 15.79 3.07 -21.48
C ARG A 283 14.54 2.67 -20.70
N CYS A 284 14.74 1.90 -19.63
CA CYS A 284 13.64 1.35 -18.87
C CYS A 284 13.08 2.39 -17.91
N ILE A 285 11.77 2.31 -17.68
CA ILE A 285 11.08 3.17 -16.74
C ILE A 285 10.26 2.35 -15.75
N ARG A 286 9.89 3.01 -14.66
CA ARG A 286 8.85 2.57 -13.75
C ARG A 286 8.00 3.74 -13.30
N LYS A 287 6.74 3.47 -12.98
CA LYS A 287 5.84 4.46 -12.35
C LYS A 287 6.07 4.45 -10.85
N GLY A 288 6.23 5.63 -10.26
CA GLY A 288 5.80 5.84 -8.89
C GLY A 288 4.51 6.65 -8.95
N LEU A 289 3.49 6.24 -8.21
CA LEU A 289 2.41 7.19 -7.93
C LEU A 289 3.03 8.34 -7.13
N LEU A 290 2.65 9.58 -7.43
CA LEU A 290 3.17 10.75 -6.69
C LEU A 290 3.11 10.44 -5.19
N GLY A 291 4.28 10.33 -4.54
CA GLY A 291 4.40 10.11 -3.09
C GLY A 291 4.15 8.70 -2.54
N CYS A 292 3.90 7.66 -3.37
CA CYS A 292 3.54 6.32 -2.88
C CYS A 292 4.52 5.24 -3.34
N ASP A 293 5.22 4.59 -2.41
CA ASP A 293 5.95 3.36 -2.67
C ASP A 293 5.05 2.14 -2.45
N LEU A 294 4.20 1.83 -3.44
CA LEU A 294 3.17 0.81 -3.34
C LEU A 294 3.63 -0.54 -2.75
N PRO A 295 4.80 -1.10 -3.15
CA PRO A 295 5.28 -2.37 -2.61
C PRO A 295 5.64 -2.33 -1.12
N SER A 296 6.00 -1.16 -0.58
CA SER A 296 6.40 -1.00 0.83
C SER A 296 5.35 -0.32 1.71
N MET A 297 4.20 0.05 1.14
CA MET A 297 3.07 0.54 1.93
C MET A 297 2.70 -0.47 3.02
N ALA A 298 2.59 0.01 4.25
CA ALA A 298 2.04 -0.76 5.36
C ALA A 298 0.51 -0.87 5.22
N ILE A 299 -0.10 -1.91 5.80
CA ILE A 299 -1.56 -2.07 5.75
C ILE A 299 -2.22 -0.82 6.35
N GLY A 300 -3.17 -0.25 5.63
CA GLY A 300 -3.85 1.00 6.01
C GLY A 300 -3.10 2.28 5.67
N GLU A 301 -1.86 2.20 5.20
CA GLU A 301 -1.11 3.36 4.73
C GLU A 301 -1.89 4.01 3.57
N ASN A 302 -2.31 5.26 3.75
CA ASN A 302 -3.02 6.03 2.75
C ASN A 302 -2.00 6.89 2.00
N CYS A 303 -1.95 6.69 0.69
CA CYS A 303 -1.19 7.54 -0.19
C CYS A 303 -2.10 8.16 -1.25
N ASN A 304 -2.40 9.44 -1.06
CA ASN A 304 -3.18 10.26 -1.99
C ASN A 304 -4.53 9.62 -2.39
N GLY A 305 -5.23 9.01 -1.42
CA GLY A 305 -6.53 8.38 -1.63
C GLY A 305 -6.48 6.90 -2.00
N LEU A 306 -5.29 6.34 -2.23
CA LEU A 306 -5.05 4.91 -2.41
C LEU A 306 -4.51 4.30 -1.12
N VAL A 307 -5.18 3.28 -0.59
CA VAL A 307 -4.84 2.65 0.69
C VAL A 307 -4.41 1.22 0.46
N TYR A 308 -3.24 0.80 0.99
CA TYR A 308 -2.86 -0.61 0.90
C TYR A 308 -3.75 -1.44 1.84
N ALA A 309 -4.51 -2.37 1.27
CA ALA A 309 -5.52 -3.13 2.00
C ALA A 309 -4.99 -4.46 2.52
N GLY A 310 -3.97 -5.05 1.89
CA GLY A 310 -3.41 -6.36 2.26
C GLY A 310 -3.18 -7.23 1.02
N GLU A 311 -3.02 -8.54 1.23
CA GLU A 311 -2.86 -9.51 0.15
C GLU A 311 -4.09 -10.40 0.00
N SER A 312 -4.49 -10.68 -1.24
CA SER A 312 -5.52 -11.66 -1.59
C SER A 312 -5.01 -12.54 -2.73
N GLY A 313 -5.07 -13.86 -2.58
CA GLY A 313 -4.59 -14.81 -3.60
C GLY A 313 -3.12 -14.62 -3.98
N GLY A 314 -2.28 -14.13 -3.07
CA GLY A 314 -0.86 -13.82 -3.31
C GLY A 314 -0.60 -12.48 -4.01
N ASN A 315 -1.63 -11.69 -4.30
CA ASN A 315 -1.51 -10.36 -4.89
C ASN A 315 -1.75 -9.29 -3.83
N ARG A 316 -0.94 -8.23 -3.83
CA ARG A 316 -1.23 -7.01 -3.07
C ARG A 316 -2.48 -6.36 -3.66
N ILE A 317 -3.40 -5.96 -2.80
CA ILE A 317 -4.59 -5.22 -3.18
C ILE A 317 -4.63 -3.86 -2.47
N TYR A 318 -5.07 -2.85 -3.20
CA TYR A 318 -5.23 -1.48 -2.74
C TYR A 318 -6.70 -1.09 -2.84
N THR A 319 -7.16 -0.22 -1.95
CA THR A 319 -8.55 0.23 -1.90
C THR A 319 -8.63 1.76 -1.91
N THR A 320 -9.81 2.28 -2.17
CA THR A 320 -10.10 3.72 -2.03
C THR A 320 -10.04 4.12 -0.55
N ALA A 321 -9.65 5.38 -0.26
CA ALA A 321 -9.64 5.90 1.11
C ALA A 321 -11.03 6.12 1.71
N SER A 322 -12.06 6.18 0.87
CA SER A 322 -13.47 6.28 1.27
C SER A 322 -14.36 5.42 0.40
N ASP A 323 -15.58 5.18 0.86
CA ASP A 323 -16.62 4.50 0.09
C ASP A 323 -16.99 5.32 -1.15
N GLN A 324 -17.31 4.65 -2.26
CA GLN A 324 -17.77 5.30 -3.49
C GLN A 324 -19.24 5.71 -3.43
N GLY A 325 -19.93 5.33 -2.36
CA GLY A 325 -21.34 5.57 -2.14
C GLY A 325 -22.13 4.27 -1.98
N GLN A 326 -23.44 4.40 -2.10
CA GLN A 326 -24.37 3.28 -2.00
C GLN A 326 -25.08 3.02 -3.32
N PHE A 327 -24.91 1.82 -3.85
CA PHE A 327 -25.40 1.40 -5.15
C PHE A 327 -26.18 0.10 -5.02
N SER A 328 -27.18 -0.11 -5.89
CA SER A 328 -27.71 -1.44 -6.14
C SER A 328 -26.65 -2.31 -6.80
N TRP A 329 -26.73 -3.62 -6.61
CA TRP A 329 -25.80 -4.53 -7.28
C TRP A 329 -26.08 -4.58 -8.80
N SER A 330 -27.36 -4.65 -9.17
CA SER A 330 -27.86 -4.54 -10.55
C SER A 330 -28.52 -3.18 -10.83
N ASN A 331 -29.39 -3.07 -11.84
CA ASN A 331 -30.02 -1.82 -12.31
C ASN A 331 -31.14 -1.24 -11.42
N ASN A 332 -31.27 -1.69 -10.17
CA ASN A 332 -32.30 -1.24 -9.22
C ASN A 332 -33.75 -1.62 -9.63
N ALA A 333 -33.94 -2.46 -10.65
CA ALA A 333 -35.24 -3.06 -10.94
C ALA A 333 -35.57 -4.12 -9.88
N MET A 334 -36.80 -4.08 -9.34
CA MET A 334 -37.26 -5.09 -8.39
C MET A 334 -37.36 -6.46 -9.08
N LEU A 335 -36.90 -7.51 -8.38
CA LEU A 335 -36.97 -8.91 -8.82
C LEU A 335 -36.13 -9.22 -10.08
N ASP A 336 -34.96 -8.60 -10.21
CA ASP A 336 -33.96 -9.03 -11.19
C ASP A 336 -33.54 -10.48 -10.90
N SER A 337 -33.94 -11.39 -11.79
CA SER A 337 -33.66 -12.83 -11.72
C SER A 337 -32.56 -13.25 -12.72
N THR A 338 -31.64 -12.34 -13.03
CA THR A 338 -30.59 -12.61 -14.02
C THR A 338 -29.40 -13.32 -13.38
N VAL A 339 -29.00 -14.46 -13.97
CA VAL A 339 -27.74 -15.12 -13.62
C VAL A 339 -26.62 -14.53 -14.47
N THR A 340 -25.64 -13.92 -13.82
CA THR A 340 -24.56 -13.17 -14.48
C THR A 340 -23.32 -14.01 -14.74
N GLY A 341 -23.15 -15.11 -14.00
CA GLY A 341 -21.93 -15.91 -14.02
C GLY A 341 -20.75 -15.26 -13.28
N ALA A 342 -20.94 -14.10 -12.64
CA ALA A 342 -19.94 -13.42 -11.82
C ALA A 342 -19.81 -14.10 -10.44
N ALA A 343 -19.44 -15.38 -10.40
CA ALA A 343 -19.52 -16.23 -9.20
C ALA A 343 -18.19 -16.42 -8.45
N SER A 344 -17.07 -15.87 -8.94
CA SER A 344 -15.75 -16.05 -8.31
C SER A 344 -15.77 -15.51 -6.87
N LEU A 345 -15.31 -16.30 -5.90
CA LEU A 345 -15.19 -15.86 -4.50
C LEU A 345 -13.83 -15.21 -4.21
N SER A 346 -12.80 -15.55 -4.98
CA SER A 346 -11.41 -15.18 -4.70
C SER A 346 -10.81 -14.13 -5.63
N ASP A 347 -11.44 -13.86 -6.78
CA ASP A 347 -10.97 -12.87 -7.74
C ASP A 347 -12.13 -12.01 -8.27
N GLY A 348 -12.19 -10.75 -7.83
CA GLY A 348 -13.26 -9.81 -8.18
C GLY A 348 -13.09 -9.12 -9.53
N LEU A 349 -11.89 -9.16 -10.12
CA LEU A 349 -11.61 -8.49 -11.37
C LEU A 349 -12.36 -9.16 -12.54
N PRO A 350 -12.30 -10.49 -12.75
CA PRO A 350 -13.12 -11.17 -13.75
C PRO A 350 -14.61 -10.97 -13.54
N ASN A 351 -15.10 -11.08 -12.30
CA ASN A 351 -16.51 -10.82 -11.97
C ASN A 351 -16.93 -9.42 -12.43
N THR A 352 -16.16 -8.40 -12.05
CA THR A 352 -16.46 -7.01 -12.41
C THR A 352 -16.42 -6.81 -13.92
N ASN A 353 -15.44 -7.39 -14.62
CA ASN A 353 -15.37 -7.31 -16.08
C ASN A 353 -16.61 -7.93 -16.74
N THR A 354 -17.06 -9.10 -16.27
CA THR A 354 -18.30 -9.73 -16.73
C THR A 354 -19.49 -8.81 -16.51
N LEU A 355 -19.68 -8.31 -15.29
CA LEU A 355 -20.82 -7.44 -14.94
C LEU A 355 -20.86 -6.15 -15.76
N VAL A 356 -19.71 -5.52 -16.01
CA VAL A 356 -19.65 -4.28 -16.80
C VAL A 356 -19.92 -4.53 -18.29
N ALA A 357 -19.63 -5.73 -18.80
CA ALA A 357 -19.83 -6.08 -20.21
C ALA A 357 -21.25 -6.60 -20.53
N LEU A 358 -22.00 -7.04 -19.52
CA LEU A 358 -23.35 -7.56 -19.71
C LEU A 358 -24.35 -6.47 -20.11
N ALA A 359 -25.21 -6.81 -21.07
CA ALA A 359 -26.29 -5.97 -21.58
C ALA A 359 -27.65 -6.69 -21.48
N ASP A 360 -27.86 -7.39 -20.36
CA ASP A 360 -29.07 -8.14 -20.04
C ASP A 360 -30.07 -7.30 -19.22
N ALA A 361 -31.12 -7.95 -18.72
CA ALA A 361 -32.18 -7.29 -17.94
C ALA A 361 -31.72 -6.74 -16.58
N GLY A 362 -30.57 -7.20 -16.05
CA GLY A 362 -29.97 -6.69 -14.83
C GLY A 362 -29.01 -5.50 -15.05
N ALA A 363 -28.62 -5.24 -16.31
CA ALA A 363 -27.76 -4.13 -16.67
C ALA A 363 -28.49 -2.77 -16.59
N PRO A 364 -27.81 -1.66 -16.20
CA PRO A 364 -26.41 -1.61 -15.76
C PRO A 364 -26.20 -2.17 -14.35
N TYR A 365 -25.10 -2.91 -14.16
CA TYR A 365 -24.66 -3.39 -12.84
C TYR A 365 -23.99 -2.25 -12.06
N ASN A 366 -24.81 -1.49 -11.34
CA ASN A 366 -24.44 -0.19 -10.76
C ASN A 366 -23.24 -0.26 -9.81
N ALA A 367 -23.15 -1.27 -8.93
CA ALA A 367 -22.03 -1.41 -8.01
C ALA A 367 -20.69 -1.69 -8.73
N ALA A 368 -20.71 -2.54 -9.75
CA ALA A 368 -19.54 -2.84 -10.58
C ALA A 368 -19.10 -1.61 -11.39
N ASN A 369 -20.06 -0.93 -12.01
CA ASN A 369 -19.82 0.30 -12.77
C ASN A 369 -19.26 1.44 -11.89
N ALA A 370 -19.72 1.57 -10.65
CA ALA A 370 -19.18 2.55 -9.72
C ALA A 370 -17.65 2.40 -9.53
N CYS A 371 -17.16 1.16 -9.44
CA CYS A 371 -15.72 0.92 -9.38
C CYS A 371 -15.03 1.13 -10.72
N ARG A 372 -15.60 0.65 -11.83
CA ARG A 372 -14.98 0.80 -13.14
C ARG A 372 -14.88 2.26 -13.61
N ASN A 373 -15.77 3.12 -13.16
CA ASN A 373 -15.73 4.57 -13.43
C ASN A 373 -14.51 5.28 -12.82
N LEU A 374 -13.81 4.67 -11.85
CA LEU A 374 -12.54 5.18 -11.33
C LEU A 374 -11.35 4.88 -12.25
N GLY A 375 -11.52 3.98 -13.21
CA GLY A 375 -10.50 3.55 -14.17
C GLY A 375 -10.51 2.04 -14.39
N ALA A 376 -9.84 1.59 -15.46
CA ALA A 376 -9.84 0.17 -15.88
C ALA A 376 -9.30 -0.80 -14.83
N GLU A 377 -8.36 -0.35 -13.99
CA GLU A 377 -7.74 -1.15 -12.92
C GLU A 377 -8.63 -1.31 -11.68
N TRP A 378 -9.69 -0.51 -11.55
CA TRP A 378 -10.57 -0.52 -10.39
C TRP A 378 -11.74 -1.47 -10.60
N TYR A 379 -12.00 -2.29 -9.57
CA TYR A 379 -13.03 -3.31 -9.61
C TYR A 379 -13.73 -3.48 -8.26
N LEU A 380 -14.92 -4.10 -8.31
CA LEU A 380 -15.69 -4.45 -7.12
C LEU A 380 -15.07 -5.74 -6.54
N PRO A 381 -14.60 -5.74 -5.27
CA PRO A 381 -13.87 -6.88 -4.71
C PRO A 381 -14.73 -8.14 -4.69
N SER A 382 -14.11 -9.31 -4.85
CA SER A 382 -14.78 -10.57 -4.55
C SER A 382 -15.03 -10.73 -3.05
N GLN A 383 -15.68 -11.84 -2.65
CA GLN A 383 -15.98 -12.10 -1.25
C GLN A 383 -14.72 -12.21 -0.38
N ASP A 384 -13.66 -12.86 -0.88
CA ASP A 384 -12.40 -13.02 -0.16
C ASP A 384 -11.59 -11.72 -0.11
N GLU A 385 -11.55 -10.95 -1.21
CA GLU A 385 -10.91 -9.63 -1.24
C GLU A 385 -11.62 -8.65 -0.29
N LEU A 386 -12.95 -8.70 -0.22
CA LEU A 386 -13.74 -7.91 0.72
C LEU A 386 -13.44 -8.32 2.18
N ASN A 387 -13.15 -9.59 2.43
CA ASN A 387 -12.74 -10.08 3.75
C ASN A 387 -11.35 -9.57 4.17
N VAL A 388 -10.43 -9.35 3.22
CA VAL A 388 -9.16 -8.66 3.49
C VAL A 388 -9.43 -7.23 3.98
N LEU A 389 -10.32 -6.49 3.29
CA LEU A 389 -10.73 -5.15 3.70
C LEU A 389 -11.35 -5.17 5.11
N TYR A 390 -12.21 -6.14 5.42
CA TYR A 390 -12.81 -6.29 6.76
C TYR A 390 -11.77 -6.57 7.85
N THR A 391 -10.86 -7.50 7.59
CA THR A 391 -9.79 -7.91 8.52
C THR A 391 -8.90 -6.70 8.86
N ASN A 392 -8.59 -5.89 7.85
CA ASN A 392 -7.73 -4.72 7.97
C ASN A 392 -8.50 -3.40 8.13
N ARG A 393 -9.82 -3.45 8.38
CA ARG A 393 -10.71 -2.27 8.31
C ARG A 393 -10.34 -1.15 9.28
N VAL A 394 -9.74 -1.51 10.43
CA VAL A 394 -9.30 -0.55 11.43
C VAL A 394 -8.13 0.28 10.91
N ALA A 395 -7.15 -0.36 10.27
CA ALA A 395 -5.99 0.30 9.69
C ALA A 395 -6.36 1.10 8.42
N ILE A 396 -7.25 0.55 7.59
CA ILE A 396 -7.70 1.20 6.35
C ILE A 396 -8.61 2.41 6.63
N GLY A 397 -9.53 2.29 7.59
CA GLY A 397 -10.43 3.37 8.00
C GLY A 397 -11.53 3.72 6.98
N GLY A 398 -12.42 4.63 7.40
CA GLY A 398 -13.47 5.19 6.53
C GLY A 398 -14.61 4.24 6.17
N PHE A 399 -14.80 3.15 6.92
CA PHE A 399 -15.93 2.25 6.74
C PHE A 399 -17.12 2.65 7.63
N ASN A 400 -18.32 2.61 7.07
CA ASN A 400 -19.55 2.58 7.84
C ASN A 400 -19.66 1.29 8.67
N LEU A 401 -19.82 1.42 9.99
CA LEU A 401 -19.94 0.31 10.96
C LEU A 401 -21.34 0.20 11.56
N SER A 402 -22.34 0.87 11.00
CA SER A 402 -23.71 0.80 11.48
C SER A 402 -24.35 -0.54 11.15
N ASN A 403 -25.28 -0.99 11.99
CA ASN A 403 -26.03 -2.24 11.76
C ASN A 403 -27.29 -2.03 10.89
N SER A 404 -27.62 -0.78 10.53
CA SER A 404 -28.84 -0.43 9.81
C SER A 404 -28.76 -0.79 8.32
N LEU A 405 -29.83 -1.30 7.72
CA LEU A 405 -29.91 -1.38 6.25
C LEU A 405 -30.19 0.03 5.70
N PRO A 406 -29.52 0.49 4.61
CA PRO A 406 -28.51 -0.19 3.79
C PRO A 406 -27.04 -0.02 4.26
N ALA A 407 -26.81 0.70 5.35
CA ALA A 407 -25.49 1.08 5.82
C ALA A 407 -24.71 -0.09 6.48
N GLY A 408 -23.38 0.02 6.46
CA GLY A 408 -22.48 -0.95 7.10
C GLY A 408 -22.41 -2.35 6.47
N ARG A 409 -23.05 -2.54 5.31
CA ARG A 409 -22.92 -3.72 4.44
C ARG A 409 -22.22 -3.30 3.16
N TYR A 410 -21.31 -4.14 2.67
CA TYR A 410 -20.50 -3.85 1.50
C TYR A 410 -20.70 -4.92 0.46
N TRP A 411 -20.99 -4.49 -0.77
CA TRP A 411 -21.14 -5.41 -1.89
C TRP A 411 -19.82 -6.11 -2.22
N SER A 412 -19.94 -7.40 -2.49
CA SER A 412 -18.97 -8.18 -3.23
C SER A 412 -19.42 -8.29 -4.70
N SER A 413 -18.47 -8.46 -5.62
CA SER A 413 -18.76 -8.81 -7.01
C SER A 413 -19.18 -10.26 -7.22
N SER A 414 -19.11 -11.09 -6.17
CA SER A 414 -19.56 -12.47 -6.17
C SER A 414 -21.09 -12.58 -6.11
N GLU A 415 -21.68 -13.10 -7.16
CA GLU A 415 -23.08 -13.52 -7.22
C GLU A 415 -23.38 -14.66 -6.23
N PHE A 416 -24.57 -14.67 -5.64
CA PHE A 416 -25.05 -15.77 -4.80
C PHE A 416 -26.10 -16.60 -5.52
N THR A 417 -27.15 -15.94 -6.03
CA THR A 417 -28.19 -16.53 -6.87
C THR A 417 -28.58 -15.53 -7.97
N ASP A 418 -29.51 -15.93 -8.83
CA ASP A 418 -30.25 -15.07 -9.74
C ASP A 418 -30.79 -13.78 -9.07
N PHE A 419 -31.37 -13.86 -7.87
CA PHE A 419 -31.93 -12.71 -7.14
C PHE A 419 -30.98 -12.01 -6.16
N HIS A 420 -29.94 -12.69 -5.68
CA HIS A 420 -29.13 -12.21 -4.56
C HIS A 420 -27.64 -12.10 -4.91
N ALA A 421 -27.00 -11.04 -4.41
CA ALA A 421 -25.55 -10.87 -4.45
C ALA A 421 -24.96 -10.98 -3.05
N ARG A 422 -23.67 -11.33 -2.95
CA ARG A 422 -23.00 -11.46 -1.66
C ARG A 422 -22.58 -10.11 -1.11
N TYR A 423 -22.62 -9.98 0.21
CA TYR A 423 -22.13 -8.80 0.92
C TYR A 423 -21.39 -9.22 2.20
N GLN A 424 -20.56 -8.32 2.74
CA GLN A 424 -20.00 -8.44 4.09
C GLN A 424 -20.41 -7.26 4.97
N ARG A 425 -20.83 -7.54 6.20
CA ARG A 425 -21.12 -6.51 7.20
C ARG A 425 -19.83 -6.13 7.94
N PHE A 426 -19.50 -4.85 7.98
CA PHE A 426 -18.22 -4.39 8.54
C PHE A 426 -18.26 -4.13 10.05
N SER A 427 -19.44 -4.14 10.66
CA SER A 427 -19.58 -4.04 12.13
C SER A 427 -19.17 -5.31 12.86
N ASP A 428 -19.48 -6.49 12.28
CA ASP A 428 -19.28 -7.80 12.92
C ASP A 428 -18.57 -8.85 12.04
N GLY A 429 -18.36 -8.55 10.74
CA GLY A 429 -17.69 -9.45 9.79
C GLY A 429 -18.58 -10.49 9.14
N SER A 430 -19.87 -10.53 9.49
CA SER A 430 -20.81 -11.51 8.94
C SER A 430 -20.94 -11.39 7.43
N GLN A 431 -20.98 -12.54 6.75
CA GLN A 431 -21.10 -12.65 5.31
C GLN A 431 -22.43 -13.31 4.95
N HIS A 432 -23.21 -12.66 4.11
CA HIS A 432 -24.54 -13.12 3.69
C HIS A 432 -24.81 -12.68 2.25
N ALA A 433 -26.05 -12.87 1.81
CA ALA A 433 -26.53 -12.36 0.54
C ALA A 433 -27.70 -11.39 0.75
N LEU A 434 -27.86 -10.45 -0.18
CA LEU A 434 -28.92 -9.44 -0.17
C LEU A 434 -29.45 -9.30 -1.60
N ASP A 435 -30.72 -8.90 -1.72
CA ASP A 435 -31.39 -8.67 -3.00
C ASP A 435 -30.59 -7.68 -3.85
N LYS A 436 -30.35 -8.02 -5.12
CA LYS A 436 -29.51 -7.26 -6.06
C LYS A 436 -30.04 -5.84 -6.31
N SER A 437 -31.33 -5.60 -6.12
CA SER A 437 -31.97 -4.29 -6.28
C SER A 437 -31.73 -3.35 -5.09
N LEU A 438 -31.37 -3.87 -3.91
CA LEU A 438 -31.16 -3.05 -2.72
C LEU A 438 -29.85 -2.28 -2.80
N ARG A 439 -29.84 -1.06 -2.26
CA ARG A 439 -28.60 -0.26 -2.18
C ARG A 439 -27.72 -0.79 -1.04
N SER A 440 -26.42 -0.83 -1.24
CA SER A 440 -25.41 -1.17 -0.22
C SER A 440 -24.10 -0.43 -0.50
N SER A 441 -23.21 -0.33 0.49
CA SER A 441 -21.95 0.40 0.31
C SER A 441 -21.03 -0.27 -0.71
N VAL A 442 -20.29 0.55 -1.46
CA VAL A 442 -19.28 0.09 -2.42
C VAL A 442 -17.91 0.64 -2.02
N ARG A 443 -16.96 -0.27 -1.80
CA ARG A 443 -15.54 0.03 -1.65
C ARG A 443 -14.79 -0.66 -2.78
N CYS A 444 -14.08 0.11 -3.59
CA CYS A 444 -13.41 -0.44 -4.77
C CYS A 444 -11.99 -0.86 -4.43
N VAL A 445 -11.50 -1.85 -5.16
CA VAL A 445 -10.12 -2.33 -5.04
C VAL A 445 -9.42 -2.34 -6.39
N ARG A 446 -8.09 -2.42 -6.36
CA ARG A 446 -7.21 -2.64 -7.51
C ARG A 446 -5.96 -3.42 -7.08
N ARG A 447 -5.18 -3.92 -8.05
CA ARG A 447 -3.87 -4.56 -7.81
C ARG A 447 -2.72 -3.59 -8.04
#